data_AF-A0A2X1R9D4-F1
#
_entry.id   AF-A0A2X1R9D4-F1
#
_cell.length_a   1.000
_cell.length_b   1.000
_cell.length_c   1.000
_cell.angle_alpha   90.00
_cell.angle_beta   90.00
_cell.angle_gamma   90.00
#
_symmetry.space_group_name_H-M   'P 1'
#
loop_
_entity.id
_entity.type
_entity.pdbx_description
1 polymer ?
#
loop_
_entity_poly.entity_id
_entity_poly.type
_entity_poly.pdbx_seq_one_letter_code
_entity_poly.pdbx_strand_id
1 'polypeptide(L)'
;MSICAIFCGAESWDDMVVFTESRKDWLSNYIDMSPGIPCYSTFRRVFSVIDPSSWSALIEGTLGIVIKEKAPEEQIPIDGKTLRGTRCSSKGIRAIQMVSAWSVSNKISLADIRTDSKSNEIKAIPLLLDLLTVEGCTISIDAIGCQEEILKKDN
;
A
#
# COMPACT_ATOMS: atom_id res chain seq x y z
N MET A 1 -12.37 0.98 -12.67
CA MET A 1 -13.25 2.04 -12.14
C MET A 1 -12.88 2.45 -10.71
N SER A 2 -12.87 1.56 -9.70
CA SER A 2 -12.61 1.96 -8.30
C SER A 2 -11.23 2.57 -8.06
N ILE A 3 -10.16 1.97 -8.59
CA ILE A 3 -8.80 2.54 -8.48
C ILE A 3 -8.74 3.94 -9.12
N CYS A 4 -9.34 4.10 -10.30
CA CYS A 4 -9.42 5.40 -10.97
C CYS A 4 -10.16 6.44 -10.11
N ALA A 5 -11.25 6.04 -9.47
CA ALA A 5 -11.99 6.90 -8.55
C ALA A 5 -11.10 7.36 -7.38
N ILE A 6 -10.37 6.44 -6.76
CA ILE A 6 -9.45 6.73 -5.64
C ILE A 6 -8.36 7.71 -6.07
N PHE A 7 -7.75 7.51 -7.24
CA PHE A 7 -6.76 8.46 -7.77
C PHE A 7 -7.34 9.82 -8.13
N CYS A 8 -8.64 9.91 -8.35
CA CYS A 8 -9.36 11.16 -8.52
C CYS A 8 -9.91 11.74 -7.20
N GLY A 9 -9.51 11.20 -6.05
CA GLY A 9 -9.86 11.73 -4.73
C GLY A 9 -11.14 11.16 -4.11
N ALA A 10 -11.65 10.03 -4.59
CA ALA A 10 -12.76 9.35 -3.92
C ALA A 10 -12.34 8.78 -2.55
N GLU A 11 -13.04 9.15 -1.48
CA GLU A 11 -12.75 8.72 -0.11
C GLU A 11 -13.79 7.72 0.45
N SER A 12 -14.92 7.56 -0.23
CA SER A 12 -16.01 6.69 0.16
C SER A 12 -16.52 5.79 -0.97
N TRP A 13 -17.31 4.77 -0.63
CA TRP A 13 -17.97 3.91 -1.61
C TRP A 13 -18.94 4.68 -2.49
N ASP A 14 -19.63 5.66 -1.92
CA ASP A 14 -20.55 6.54 -2.63
C ASP A 14 -19.78 7.44 -3.61
N ASP A 15 -18.61 7.97 -3.22
CA ASP A 15 -17.75 8.74 -4.15
C ASP A 15 -17.32 7.90 -5.34
N MET A 16 -17.07 6.60 -5.16
CA MET A 16 -16.75 5.70 -6.27
C MET A 16 -17.94 5.54 -7.24
N VAL A 17 -19.17 5.51 -6.73
CA VAL A 17 -20.38 5.48 -7.56
C VAL A 17 -20.49 6.79 -8.34
N VAL A 18 -20.38 7.93 -7.66
CA VAL A 18 -20.45 9.26 -8.28
C VAL A 18 -19.38 9.44 -9.36
N PHE A 19 -18.14 9.01 -9.10
CA PHE A 19 -17.08 9.01 -10.10
C PHE A 19 -17.44 8.14 -11.31
N THR A 20 -17.95 6.94 -11.07
CA THR A 20 -18.29 5.99 -12.13
C THR A 20 -19.44 6.49 -13.00
N GLU A 21 -20.43 7.17 -12.40
CA GLU A 21 -21.49 7.87 -13.12
C GLU A 21 -20.94 9.02 -13.96
N SER A 22 -20.10 9.86 -13.36
CA SER A 22 -19.52 11.03 -14.01
C SER A 22 -18.55 10.69 -15.15
N ARG A 23 -17.93 9.50 -15.11
CA ARG A 23 -16.93 9.04 -16.08
C ARG A 23 -17.38 7.82 -16.88
N LYS A 24 -18.69 7.53 -16.92
CA LYS A 24 -19.25 6.35 -17.59
C LYS A 24 -18.80 6.20 -19.04
N ASP A 25 -18.90 7.28 -19.82
CA ASP A 25 -18.55 7.27 -21.25
C ASP A 25 -17.05 7.06 -21.50
N TRP A 26 -16.20 7.49 -20.56
CA TRP A 26 -14.78 7.23 -20.64
C TRP A 26 -14.47 5.78 -20.24
N LEU A 27 -15.09 5.28 -19.18
CA LEU A 27 -14.92 3.91 -18.67
C LEU A 27 -15.40 2.85 -19.66
N SER A 28 -16.46 3.11 -20.43
CA SER A 28 -17.00 2.18 -21.43
C SER A 28 -16.02 1.84 -22.55
N ASN A 29 -14.96 2.63 -22.74
CA ASN A 29 -13.89 2.31 -23.69
C ASN A 29 -12.98 1.16 -23.21
N TYR A 30 -13.03 0.83 -21.91
CA TYR A 30 -12.11 -0.15 -21.29
C TYR A 30 -12.84 -1.33 -20.64
N ILE A 31 -14.10 -1.16 -20.25
CA ILE A 31 -14.88 -2.16 -19.50
C ILE A 31 -16.29 -2.20 -20.08
N ASP A 32 -16.88 -3.38 -20.18
CA ASP A 32 -18.30 -3.51 -20.54
C ASP A 32 -19.18 -2.92 -19.43
N MET A 33 -19.91 -1.86 -19.78
CA MET A 33 -20.83 -1.15 -18.89
C MET A 33 -22.31 -1.50 -19.16
N SER A 34 -22.59 -2.49 -20.02
CA SER A 34 -23.95 -2.95 -20.32
C SER A 34 -24.74 -3.41 -19.08
N PRO A 35 -24.15 -4.02 -18.04
CA PRO A 35 -24.88 -4.41 -16.82
C PRO A 35 -25.22 -3.23 -15.90
N GLY A 36 -24.73 -2.02 -16.22
CA GLY A 36 -24.90 -0.82 -15.41
C GLY A 36 -23.76 -0.54 -14.45
N ILE A 37 -23.94 0.49 -13.63
CA ILE A 37 -22.94 0.97 -12.68
C ILE A 37 -23.07 0.20 -11.36
N PRO A 38 -21.97 -0.34 -10.80
CA PRO A 38 -22.03 -0.96 -9.48
C PRO A 38 -22.46 0.03 -8.40
N CYS A 39 -23.40 -0.36 -7.55
CA CYS A 39 -23.76 0.41 -6.37
C CYS A 39 -22.71 0.29 -5.26
N TYR A 40 -22.81 1.14 -4.22
CA TYR A 40 -21.90 1.16 -3.08
C TYR A 40 -21.69 -0.24 -2.46
N SER A 41 -22.78 -1.03 -2.35
CA SER A 41 -22.75 -2.36 -1.75
C SER A 41 -21.96 -3.36 -2.59
N THR A 42 -21.96 -3.19 -3.91
CA THR A 42 -21.17 -4.03 -4.81
C THR A 42 -19.69 -3.71 -4.68
N PHE A 43 -19.31 -2.42 -4.70
CA PHE A 43 -17.92 -2.02 -4.42
C PHE A 43 -17.43 -2.56 -3.08
N ARG A 44 -18.17 -2.28 -2.01
CA ARG A 44 -17.82 -2.75 -0.66
C ARG A 44 -17.62 -4.26 -0.61
N ARG A 45 -18.53 -5.03 -1.20
CA ARG A 45 -18.47 -6.51 -1.20
C ARG A 45 -17.25 -7.03 -1.95
N VAL A 46 -16.94 -6.48 -3.12
CA VAL A 46 -15.73 -6.84 -3.88
C VAL A 46 -14.48 -6.59 -3.04
N PHE A 47 -14.32 -5.39 -2.47
CA PHE A 47 -13.15 -5.09 -1.63
C PHE A 47 -13.10 -5.90 -0.34
N SER A 48 -14.24 -6.33 0.20
CA SER A 48 -14.29 -7.14 1.43
C SER A 48 -13.82 -8.59 1.23
N VAL A 49 -13.82 -9.09 -0.02
CA VAL A 49 -13.39 -10.48 -0.32
C VAL A 49 -12.00 -10.55 -0.93
N ILE A 50 -11.41 -9.41 -1.32
CA ILE A 50 -10.03 -9.36 -1.82
C ILE A 50 -9.10 -9.61 -0.65
N ASP A 51 -8.26 -10.64 -0.78
CA ASP A 51 -7.16 -10.87 0.14
C ASP A 51 -6.09 -9.76 -0.02
N PRO A 52 -5.74 -9.02 1.05
CA PRO A 52 -4.79 -7.92 0.96
C PRO A 52 -3.41 -8.36 0.47
N SER A 53 -2.92 -9.53 0.87
CA SER A 53 -1.60 -10.02 0.46
C SER A 53 -1.56 -10.34 -1.04
N SER A 54 -2.62 -10.96 -1.55
CA SER A 54 -2.79 -11.23 -2.99
C SER A 54 -2.88 -9.93 -3.79
N TRP A 55 -3.54 -8.90 -3.24
CA TRP A 55 -3.61 -7.58 -3.86
C TRP A 55 -2.22 -6.91 -3.94
N SER A 56 -1.46 -6.90 -2.84
CA SER A 56 -0.11 -6.35 -2.82
C SER A 56 0.80 -7.03 -3.86
N ALA A 57 0.81 -8.36 -3.88
CA ALA A 57 1.60 -9.13 -4.84
C ALA A 57 1.24 -8.82 -6.31
N LEU A 58 -0.05 -8.63 -6.60
CA LEU A 58 -0.51 -8.23 -7.94
C LEU A 58 0.03 -6.85 -8.34
N ILE A 59 -0.03 -5.87 -7.43
CA ILE A 59 0.45 -4.52 -7.69
C ILE A 59 1.97 -4.52 -7.88
N GLU A 60 2.71 -5.19 -7.00
CA GLU A 60 4.17 -5.34 -7.10
C GLU A 60 4.58 -5.99 -8.43
N GLY A 61 3.92 -7.08 -8.81
CA GLY A 61 4.16 -7.75 -10.10
C GLY A 61 3.85 -6.84 -11.29
N THR A 62 2.76 -6.07 -11.22
CA THR A 62 2.39 -5.11 -12.27
C THR A 62 3.43 -4.00 -12.39
N LEU A 63 3.92 -3.46 -11.27
CA LEU A 63 4.98 -2.45 -11.26
C LEU A 63 6.28 -2.99 -11.86
N GLY A 64 6.63 -4.26 -11.59
CA GLY A 64 7.80 -4.90 -12.21
C GLY A 64 7.70 -5.03 -13.73
N ILE A 65 6.50 -5.14 -14.28
CA ILE A 65 6.28 -5.17 -15.75
C ILE A 65 6.36 -3.75 -16.35
N VAL A 66 5.81 -2.76 -15.65
CA VAL A 66 5.76 -1.36 -16.11
C VAL A 66 7.13 -0.68 -16.00
N ILE A 67 7.86 -0.95 -14.92
CA ILE A 67 9.18 -0.36 -14.64
C ILE A 67 10.25 -1.38 -15.05
N LYS A 68 10.64 -1.31 -16.32
CA LYS A 68 11.58 -2.27 -16.93
C LYS A 68 13.04 -2.05 -16.53
N GLU A 69 13.41 -0.80 -16.30
CA GLU A 69 14.74 -0.39 -15.89
C GLU A 69 14.61 0.41 -14.60
N LYS A 70 15.14 -0.15 -13.50
CA LYS A 70 15.23 0.57 -12.23
C LYS A 70 16.57 1.29 -12.19
N ALA A 71 16.54 2.57 -11.86
CA ALA A 71 17.74 3.28 -11.47
C ALA A 71 18.32 2.61 -10.21
N PRO A 72 19.66 2.54 -10.06
CA PRO A 72 20.27 2.07 -8.83
C PRO A 72 19.76 2.92 -7.65
N GLU A 73 19.49 2.25 -6.53
CA GLU A 73 19.10 2.95 -5.31
C GLU A 73 20.33 3.45 -4.58
N GLU A 74 20.33 4.74 -4.27
CA GLU A 74 21.32 5.35 -3.37
C GLU A 74 20.78 5.46 -1.95
N GLN A 75 19.46 5.66 -1.80
CA GLN A 75 18.80 5.88 -0.53
C GLN A 75 17.43 5.20 -0.45
N ILE A 76 17.20 4.48 0.64
CA ILE A 76 15.91 3.85 0.95
C ILE A 76 15.40 4.37 2.31
N PRO A 77 14.49 5.35 2.32
CA PRO A 77 13.79 5.76 3.52
C PRO A 77 12.78 4.70 3.97
N ILE A 78 12.75 4.42 5.26
CA ILE A 78 11.75 3.57 5.91
C ILE A 78 10.95 4.43 6.89
N ASP A 79 9.63 4.39 6.76
CA ASP A 79 8.71 5.20 7.55
C ASP A 79 7.48 4.40 7.98
N GLY A 80 7.05 4.62 9.23
CA GLY A 80 5.86 4.06 9.83
C GLY A 80 4.68 5.02 9.82
N LYS A 81 3.53 4.62 9.26
CA LYS A 81 2.27 5.38 9.30
C LYS A 81 1.17 4.62 10.01
N THR A 82 0.47 5.32 10.90
CA THR A 82 -0.75 4.81 11.54
C THR A 82 -1.97 5.24 10.74
N LEU A 83 -2.74 4.28 10.22
CA LEU A 83 -3.97 4.53 9.47
C LEU A 83 -5.09 4.96 10.43
N ARG A 84 -5.51 6.22 10.31
CA ARG A 84 -6.62 6.78 11.10
C ARG A 84 -7.95 6.12 10.69
N GLY A 85 -8.88 6.03 11.64
CA GLY A 85 -10.21 5.44 11.40
C GLY A 85 -10.25 3.90 11.41
N THR A 86 -9.11 3.21 11.48
CA THR A 86 -9.05 1.73 11.51
C THR A 86 -9.20 1.14 12.91
N ARG A 87 -9.08 1.96 13.97
CA ARG A 87 -9.23 1.54 15.36
C ARG A 87 -10.69 1.24 15.68
N CYS A 88 -10.96 0.08 16.28
CA CYS A 88 -12.29 -0.29 16.77
C CYS A 88 -12.21 -0.68 18.25
N SER A 89 -12.44 0.29 19.15
CA SER A 89 -12.34 0.07 20.60
C SER A 89 -13.32 -0.99 21.11
N SER A 90 -14.54 -1.05 20.57
CA SER A 90 -15.54 -2.05 20.96
C SER A 90 -15.14 -3.49 20.62
N LYS A 91 -14.28 -3.68 19.61
CA LYS A 91 -13.73 -4.99 19.22
C LYS A 91 -12.30 -5.20 19.71
N GLY A 92 -11.74 -4.28 20.50
CA GLY A 92 -10.34 -4.33 20.95
C GLY A 92 -9.31 -4.22 19.83
N ILE A 93 -9.69 -3.75 18.64
CA ILE A 93 -8.80 -3.65 17.48
C ILE A 93 -8.05 -2.33 17.54
N ARG A 94 -6.71 -2.39 17.62
CA ARG A 94 -5.84 -1.21 17.55
C ARG A 94 -5.84 -0.61 16.15
N ALA A 95 -5.44 0.65 16.04
CA ALA A 95 -5.19 1.26 14.74
C ALA A 95 -4.12 0.46 13.99
N ILE A 96 -4.35 0.23 12.70
CA ILE A 96 -3.38 -0.42 11.83
C ILE A 96 -2.19 0.51 11.66
N GLN A 97 -0.99 0.00 11.90
CA GLN A 97 0.25 0.68 11.53
C GLN A 97 0.90 -0.08 10.39
N MET A 98 1.36 0.66 9.39
CA MET A 98 2.13 0.17 8.25
C MET A 98 3.53 0.74 8.30
N VAL A 99 4.50 -0.05 7.86
CA VAL A 99 5.89 0.38 7.66
C VAL A 99 6.22 0.18 6.19
N SER A 100 6.65 1.25 5.53
CA SER A 100 6.89 1.30 4.09
C SER A 100 8.35 1.59 3.79
N ALA A 101 8.92 0.91 2.79
CA ALA A 101 10.23 1.25 2.23
C ALA A 101 10.04 2.00 0.91
N TRP A 102 10.60 3.20 0.82
CA TRP A 102 10.46 4.06 -0.34
C TRP A 102 11.73 4.05 -1.19
N SER A 103 11.56 3.93 -2.51
CA SER A 103 12.62 4.13 -3.48
C SER A 103 12.65 5.60 -3.89
N VAL A 104 13.74 6.30 -3.56
CA VAL A 104 13.90 7.72 -3.93
C VAL A 104 14.18 7.83 -5.43
N SER A 105 15.06 6.97 -5.97
CA SER A 105 15.48 7.03 -7.37
C SER A 105 14.32 6.70 -8.32
N ASN A 106 13.50 5.70 -7.99
CA ASN A 106 12.42 5.22 -8.85
C ASN A 106 11.04 5.79 -8.47
N LYS A 107 10.92 6.52 -7.35
CA LYS A 107 9.69 7.18 -6.88
C LYS A 107 8.52 6.21 -6.67
N ILE A 108 8.82 5.05 -6.08
CA ILE A 108 7.83 4.00 -5.80
C ILE A 108 8.00 3.45 -4.39
N SER A 109 6.93 2.90 -3.82
CA SER A 109 7.07 2.01 -2.65
C SER A 109 7.68 0.69 -3.12
N LEU A 110 8.73 0.24 -2.45
CA LEU A 110 9.40 -1.04 -2.72
C LEU A 110 8.72 -2.20 -2.00
N ALA A 111 8.30 -1.96 -0.76
CA ALA A 111 7.61 -2.94 0.06
C ALA A 111 6.88 -2.24 1.22
N ASP A 112 5.79 -2.86 1.67
CA ASP A 112 4.95 -2.38 2.76
C ASP A 112 4.58 -3.54 3.68
N ILE A 113 4.83 -3.41 4.99
CA ILE A 113 4.44 -4.40 5.99
C ILE A 113 3.45 -3.80 6.98
N ARG A 114 2.33 -4.50 7.16
CA ARG A 114 1.42 -4.24 8.27
C ARG A 114 2.00 -4.80 9.56
N THR A 115 2.13 -3.95 10.57
CA THR A 115 2.47 -4.38 11.93
C THR A 115 1.35 -5.26 12.51
N ASP A 116 1.73 -6.35 13.19
CA ASP A 116 0.77 -7.17 13.90
C ASP A 116 0.13 -6.39 15.06
N SER A 117 -1.10 -6.77 15.43
CA SER A 117 -1.97 -6.17 16.44
C SER A 117 -1.32 -5.93 17.82
N LYS A 118 -0.29 -6.70 18.18
CA LYS A 118 0.50 -6.54 19.41
C LYS A 118 1.94 -6.04 19.18
N SER A 119 2.31 -5.83 17.93
CA SER A 119 3.64 -5.42 17.50
C SER A 119 3.73 -3.90 17.31
N ASN A 120 4.93 -3.43 16.99
CA ASN A 120 5.26 -2.05 16.67
C ASN A 120 6.17 -2.00 15.43
N GLU A 121 6.42 -0.80 14.93
CA GLU A 121 7.30 -0.54 13.79
C GLU A 121 8.70 -1.15 13.96
N ILE A 122 9.27 -1.09 15.16
CA ILE A 122 10.59 -1.65 15.49
C ILE A 122 10.72 -3.13 15.08
N LYS A 123 9.67 -3.94 15.27
CA LYS A 123 9.70 -5.36 14.88
C LYS A 123 9.38 -5.59 13.40
N ALA A 124 8.71 -4.63 12.75
CA ALA A 124 8.37 -4.73 11.34
C ALA A 124 9.54 -4.32 10.43
N ILE A 125 10.40 -3.39 10.87
CA ILE A 125 11.58 -2.94 10.11
C ILE A 125 12.50 -4.11 9.73
N PRO A 126 12.93 -5.01 10.65
CA PRO A 126 13.77 -6.16 10.27
C PRO A 126 13.13 -7.07 9.22
N LEU A 127 11.82 -7.31 9.34
CA LEU A 127 11.08 -8.13 8.38
C LEU A 127 11.00 -7.46 7.01
N LEU A 128 10.90 -6.12 6.98
CA LEU A 128 10.89 -5.34 5.75
C LEU A 128 12.26 -5.37 5.07
N LEU A 129 13.34 -5.24 5.84
CA LEU A 129 14.71 -5.34 5.32
C LEU A 129 15.00 -6.72 4.74
N ASP A 130 14.49 -7.80 5.35
CA ASP A 130 14.63 -9.17 4.83
C ASP A 130 13.99 -9.37 3.44
N LEU A 131 13.05 -8.49 3.03
CA LEU A 131 12.41 -8.54 1.72
C LEU A 131 13.14 -7.70 0.66
N LEU A 132 14.11 -6.88 1.05
CA LEU A 132 14.73 -5.87 0.19
C LEU A 132 16.20 -6.21 -0.08
N THR A 133 16.64 -5.95 -1.31
CA THR A 133 18.08 -5.88 -1.63
C THR A 133 18.56 -4.48 -1.29
N VAL A 134 19.26 -4.33 -0.17
CA VAL A 134 19.69 -3.03 0.37
C VAL A 134 21.20 -2.78 0.27
N GLU A 135 21.95 -3.72 -0.30
CA GLU A 135 23.41 -3.62 -0.43
C GLU A 135 23.81 -2.37 -1.22
N GLY A 136 24.74 -1.58 -0.66
CA GLY A 136 25.20 -0.33 -1.26
C GLY A 136 24.22 0.85 -1.15
N CYS A 137 23.07 0.67 -0.51
CA CYS A 137 22.07 1.72 -0.31
C CYS A 137 22.21 2.34 1.09
N THR A 138 21.98 3.65 1.20
CA THR A 138 21.84 4.31 2.51
C THR A 138 20.42 4.14 3.02
N ILE A 139 20.24 3.47 4.16
CA ILE A 139 18.93 3.38 4.81
C ILE A 139 18.75 4.52 5.81
N SER A 140 17.63 5.23 5.70
CA SER A 140 17.24 6.25 6.68
C SER A 140 15.95 5.84 7.38
N ILE A 141 15.97 5.84 8.71
CA ILE A 141 14.85 5.46 9.57
C ILE A 141 14.70 6.52 10.66
N ASP A 142 13.48 6.73 11.15
CA ASP A 142 13.22 7.55 12.32
C ASP A 142 14.03 7.08 13.55
N ALA A 143 14.36 8.03 14.43
CA ALA A 143 15.23 7.78 15.59
C ALA A 143 14.73 6.65 16.50
N ILE A 144 13.41 6.42 16.56
CA ILE A 144 12.80 5.33 17.35
C ILE A 144 13.18 3.93 16.84
N GLY A 145 13.51 3.81 15.55
CA GLY A 145 13.96 2.59 14.89
C GLY A 145 15.46 2.36 14.97
N CYS A 146 16.25 3.27 15.55
CA CYS A 146 17.70 3.11 15.68
C CYS A 146 18.06 2.12 16.80
N GLN A 147 17.89 0.82 16.54
CA GLN A 147 18.15 -0.26 17.49
C GLN A 147 19.27 -1.18 17.00
N GLU A 148 20.05 -1.73 17.95
CA GLU A 148 21.18 -2.61 17.65
C GLU A 148 20.78 -3.85 16.84
N GLU A 149 19.58 -4.39 17.06
CA GLU A 149 19.09 -5.57 16.33
C GLU A 149 18.82 -5.27 14.84
N ILE A 150 18.42 -4.04 14.51
CA ILE A 150 18.17 -3.60 13.14
C ILE A 150 19.50 -3.37 12.41
N LEU A 151 20.50 -2.78 13.08
CA LEU A 151 21.84 -2.58 12.51
C LEU A 151 22.54 -3.90 12.14
N LYS A 152 22.22 -4.99 12.83
CA LYS A 152 22.77 -6.33 12.52
C LYS A 152 22.22 -6.93 11.22
N LYS A 153 21.16 -6.37 10.63
CA LYS A 153 20.59 -6.79 9.35
C LYS A 153 21.27 -6.15 8.14
N ASP A 154 22.07 -5.11 8.37
CA ASP A 154 22.79 -4.34 7.34
C ASP A 154 24.22 -4.87 7.06
N ASN A 155 24.60 -6.00 7.67
CA ASN A 155 25.86 -6.72 7.41
C ASN A 155 25.57 -8.12 6.85
#